data_AF-A0A8T0N370-F1
#
_entry.id   AF-A0A8T0N370-F1
#
_cell.length_a   1.000
_cell.length_b   1.000
_cell.length_c   1.000
_cell.angle_alpha   90.00
_cell.angle_beta   90.00
_cell.angle_gamma   90.00
#
_symmetry.space_group_name_H-M   'P 1'
#
loop_
_entity.id
_entity.type
_entity.pdbx_description
1 polymer ?
#
loop_
_entity_poly.entity_id
_entity_poly.type
_entity_poly.pdbx_seq_one_letter_code
_entity_poly.pdbx_strand_id
1 'polypeptide(L)'
;MTTPTARRADSCQPCPQNGRCVDGQLECVQGFKRYGGSCIEDGLLSQTAAKISELLQLRICDQHARTLCGQPAKILFQKHDVSDTVDQLLSKNPAGLTEDGIQLVKARVLDTAQGFFETSFTSNQAEAFKCPELVAECHMPLTCQVRHWISRNIIFVASFSILHCSGDCAPFTRDKHYQIELRKYMNRCVKPLKIML
;
A
#
# COMPACT_ATOMS: atom_id res chain seq x y z
N MET A 1 8.57 -72.32 2.26
CA MET A 1 8.85 -71.15 1.39
C MET A 1 9.06 -69.95 2.28
N THR A 2 10.26 -69.38 2.23
CA THR A 2 10.76 -68.28 3.06
C THR A 2 10.31 -66.91 2.52
N THR A 3 10.04 -66.00 3.45
CA THR A 3 9.60 -64.57 3.45
C THR A 3 10.28 -63.63 2.42
N PRO A 4 9.68 -62.45 2.10
CA PRO A 4 9.89 -61.23 2.91
C PRO A 4 8.61 -60.40 3.15
N THR A 5 8.15 -60.28 4.40
CA THR A 5 8.36 -59.12 5.29
C THR A 5 8.00 -57.76 4.67
N ALA A 6 6.82 -57.26 5.06
CA ALA A 6 6.46 -55.86 5.00
C ALA A 6 7.58 -55.01 5.64
N ARG A 7 8.30 -54.24 4.82
CA ARG A 7 9.22 -53.22 5.34
C ARG A 7 8.36 -52.09 5.91
N ARG A 8 8.57 -51.81 7.20
CA ARG A 8 8.15 -50.58 7.89
C ARG A 8 8.44 -49.37 7.01
N ALA A 9 7.42 -48.61 6.66
CA ALA A 9 7.54 -47.28 6.06
C ALA A 9 7.39 -46.19 7.15
N ASP A 10 7.90 -46.45 8.36
CA ASP A 10 7.65 -45.62 9.55
C ASP A 10 8.71 -44.52 9.78
N SER A 11 9.63 -44.29 8.83
CA SER A 11 10.67 -43.24 8.93
C SER A 11 10.62 -42.19 7.82
N CYS A 12 9.54 -42.13 7.05
CA CYS A 12 9.34 -41.04 6.10
C CYS A 12 8.81 -39.81 6.84
N GLN A 13 9.65 -38.80 7.05
CA GLN A 13 9.16 -37.50 7.52
C GLN A 13 8.28 -36.86 6.43
N PRO A 14 7.12 -36.31 6.79
CA PRO A 14 6.30 -35.57 5.85
C PRO A 14 7.04 -34.30 5.39
N CYS A 15 6.83 -33.91 4.13
CA CYS A 15 7.39 -32.65 3.64
C CYS A 15 6.79 -31.47 4.43
N PRO A 16 7.62 -30.57 4.96
CA PRO A 16 7.15 -29.40 5.70
C PRO A 16 6.42 -28.43 4.76
N GLN A 17 5.55 -27.58 5.33
CA GLN A 17 4.91 -26.50 4.56
C GLN A 17 5.95 -25.58 3.91
N ASN A 18 5.63 -25.08 2.71
CA ASN A 18 6.52 -24.26 1.89
C ASN A 18 7.82 -24.98 1.47
N GLY A 19 7.85 -26.31 1.56
CA GLY A 19 8.93 -27.17 1.09
C GLY A 19 8.46 -28.14 0.00
N ARG A 20 9.33 -28.42 -0.97
CA ARG A 20 9.23 -29.50 -1.95
C ARG A 20 10.29 -30.53 -1.62
N CYS A 21 9.91 -31.80 -1.52
CA CYS A 21 10.88 -32.87 -1.40
C CYS A 21 11.12 -33.49 -2.78
N VAL A 22 12.32 -33.34 -3.31
CA VAL A 22 12.76 -33.95 -4.57
C VAL A 22 13.87 -34.93 -4.23
N ASP A 23 13.70 -36.20 -4.59
CA ASP A 23 14.68 -37.28 -4.33
C ASP A 23 15.14 -37.41 -2.87
N GLY A 24 14.24 -37.13 -1.92
CA GLY A 24 14.53 -37.18 -0.48
C GLY A 24 15.29 -35.96 0.07
N GLN A 25 15.56 -34.94 -0.77
CA GLN A 25 16.07 -33.65 -0.33
C GLN A 25 14.96 -32.62 -0.20
N LEU A 26 15.00 -31.84 0.89
CA LEU A 26 14.10 -30.70 1.10
C LEU A 26 14.63 -29.47 0.35
N GLU A 27 13.86 -29.01 -0.63
CA GLU A 27 14.00 -27.73 -1.30
C GLU A 27 12.90 -26.78 -0.83
N CYS A 28 13.25 -25.60 -0.36
CA CYS A 28 12.24 -24.61 0.02
C CYS A 28 11.71 -23.89 -1.22
N VAL A 29 10.41 -23.56 -1.22
CA VAL A 29 9.83 -22.72 -2.28
C VAL A 29 10.48 -21.33 -2.25
N GLN A 30 10.53 -20.67 -3.40
CA GLN A 30 11.15 -19.35 -3.53
C GLN A 30 10.57 -18.38 -2.49
N GLY A 31 11.46 -17.69 -1.75
CA GLY A 31 11.07 -16.81 -0.63
C GLY A 31 11.28 -17.40 0.75
N PHE A 32 11.61 -18.69 0.83
CA PHE A 32 11.83 -19.40 2.07
C PHE A 32 13.24 -19.97 2.12
N LYS A 33 13.91 -19.77 3.25
CA LYS A 33 15.21 -20.36 3.57
C LYS A 33 15.03 -21.63 4.38
N ARG A 34 15.83 -22.64 4.06
CA ARG A 34 15.86 -23.89 4.80
C ARG A 34 16.48 -23.66 6.17
N TYR A 35 15.72 -24.00 7.21
CA TYR A 35 16.18 -24.00 8.59
C TYR A 35 15.88 -25.37 9.21
N GLY A 36 16.90 -26.23 9.22
CA GLY A 36 16.75 -27.63 9.63
C GLY A 36 15.79 -28.41 8.73
N GLY A 37 14.70 -28.90 9.34
CA GLY A 37 13.61 -29.64 8.68
C GLY A 37 12.41 -28.77 8.32
N SER A 38 12.55 -27.45 8.25
CA SER A 38 11.47 -26.53 7.93
C SER A 38 11.93 -25.41 6.99
N CYS A 39 10.98 -24.79 6.31
CA CYS A 39 11.21 -23.66 5.42
C CYS A 39 10.65 -22.40 6.08
N ILE A 40 11.54 -21.49 6.46
CA ILE A 40 11.21 -20.23 7.13
C ILE A 40 11.29 -19.11 6.11
N GLU A 41 10.32 -18.19 6.15
CA GLU A 41 10.30 -17.04 5.25
C GLU A 41 11.59 -16.21 5.39
N ASP A 42 12.16 -15.81 4.25
CA ASP A 42 13.35 -14.97 4.24
C ASP A 42 12.97 -13.55 4.67
N GLY A 43 13.34 -13.20 5.89
CA GLY A 43 13.06 -11.87 6.47
C GLY A 43 13.57 -10.73 5.60
N LEU A 44 14.65 -10.93 4.84
CA LEU A 44 15.16 -9.92 3.91
C LEU A 44 14.22 -9.70 2.72
N LEU A 45 13.69 -10.78 2.12
CA LEU A 45 12.74 -10.70 1.01
C LEU A 45 11.42 -10.09 1.49
N SER A 46 10.92 -10.51 2.64
CA SER A 46 9.68 -10.00 3.23
C SER A 46 9.79 -8.51 3.59
N GLN A 47 10.86 -8.11 4.27
CA GLN A 47 11.10 -6.72 4.64
C GLN A 47 11.29 -5.82 3.41
N THR A 48 12.02 -6.29 2.40
CA THR A 48 12.22 -5.52 1.17
C THR A 48 10.92 -5.36 0.41
N ALA A 49 10.10 -6.41 0.30
CA ALA A 49 8.78 -6.31 -0.31
C ALA A 49 7.89 -5.29 0.42
N ALA A 50 7.81 -5.34 1.75
CA ALA A 50 7.04 -4.38 2.53
C ALA A 50 7.49 -2.93 2.29
N LYS A 51 8.81 -2.68 2.33
CA LYS A 51 9.38 -1.34 2.12
C LYS A 51 9.11 -0.81 0.72
N ILE A 52 9.22 -1.66 -0.31
CA ILE A 52 8.98 -1.27 -1.69
C ILE A 52 7.48 -1.02 -1.92
N SER A 53 6.60 -1.84 -1.33
CA SER A 53 5.15 -1.61 -1.35
C SER A 53 4.77 -0.26 -0.73
N GLU A 54 5.36 0.10 0.40
CA GLU A 54 5.13 1.41 1.04
C GLU A 54 5.59 2.58 0.14
N LEU A 55 6.78 2.49 -0.44
CA LEU A 55 7.31 3.51 -1.35
C LEU A 55 6.48 3.63 -2.64
N LEU A 56 5.99 2.50 -3.17
CA LEU A 56 5.12 2.44 -4.33
C LEU A 56 3.81 3.16 -4.03
N GLN A 57 3.19 2.86 -2.89
CA GLN A 57 1.98 3.51 -2.43
C GLN A 57 2.17 5.03 -2.32
N LEU A 58 3.23 5.47 -1.64
CA LEU A 58 3.51 6.88 -1.44
C LEU A 58 3.65 7.60 -2.79
N ARG A 59 4.35 7.01 -3.76
CA ARG A 59 4.54 7.60 -5.08
C ARG A 59 3.24 7.70 -5.88
N ILE A 60 2.44 6.64 -5.92
CA ILE A 60 1.18 6.60 -6.67
C ILE A 60 0.15 7.54 -6.04
N CYS A 61 0.02 7.52 -4.72
CA CYS A 61 -0.92 8.37 -4.00
C CYS A 61 -0.48 9.85 -3.98
N ASP A 62 0.82 10.17 -3.97
CA ASP A 62 1.31 11.55 -4.13
C ASP A 62 0.95 12.12 -5.52
N GLN A 63 1.08 11.31 -6.58
CA GLN A 63 0.63 11.70 -7.92
C GLN A 63 -0.88 11.97 -7.95
N HIS A 64 -1.69 11.10 -7.33
CA HIS A 64 -3.13 11.32 -7.25
C HIS A 64 -3.48 12.57 -6.44
N ALA A 65 -2.78 12.79 -5.30
CA ALA A 65 -2.94 13.96 -4.45
C ALA A 65 -2.63 15.27 -5.18
N ARG A 66 -1.57 15.29 -6.00
CA ARG A 66 -1.24 16.43 -6.86
C ARG A 66 -2.38 16.76 -7.83
N THR A 67 -3.00 15.75 -8.44
CA THR A 67 -4.15 15.99 -9.34
C THR A 67 -5.33 16.60 -8.59
N LEU A 68 -5.62 16.11 -7.39
CA LEU A 68 -6.68 16.67 -6.54
C LEU A 68 -6.37 18.12 -6.11
N CYS A 69 -5.09 18.50 -6.06
CA CYS A 69 -4.62 19.87 -5.84
C CYS A 69 -4.58 20.75 -7.11
N GLY A 70 -5.14 20.28 -8.22
CA GLY A 70 -5.17 21.00 -9.50
C GLY A 70 -3.83 21.03 -10.24
N GLN A 71 -2.87 20.18 -9.86
CA GLN A 71 -1.64 19.99 -10.62
C GLN A 71 -1.85 18.95 -11.74
N PRO A 72 -1.17 19.07 -12.88
CA PRO A 72 -1.21 18.06 -13.92
C PRO A 72 -0.46 16.80 -13.46
N ALA A 73 -1.20 15.77 -13.04
CA ALA A 73 -0.65 14.47 -12.66
C ALA A 73 -1.61 13.32 -13.03
N LYS A 74 -1.07 12.10 -13.11
CA LYS A 74 -1.85 10.90 -13.46
C LYS A 74 -2.61 10.38 -12.23
N ILE A 75 -3.92 10.15 -12.40
CA ILE A 75 -4.78 9.51 -11.38
C ILE A 75 -4.83 7.99 -11.58
N LEU A 76 -4.72 7.56 -12.83
CA LEU A 76 -4.91 6.19 -13.25
C LEU A 76 -3.58 5.62 -13.77
N PHE A 77 -3.13 4.51 -13.17
CA PHE A 77 -1.86 3.87 -13.50
C PHE A 77 -2.13 2.49 -14.08
N GLN A 78 -1.60 2.18 -15.26
CA GLN A 78 -1.77 0.84 -15.80
C GLN A 78 -0.87 -0.15 -15.05
N LYS A 79 -1.18 -1.45 -15.14
CA LYS A 79 -0.37 -2.50 -14.50
C LYS A 79 1.11 -2.48 -14.91
N HIS A 80 1.39 -2.13 -16.16
CA HIS A 80 2.77 -1.94 -16.62
C HIS A 80 3.44 -0.74 -15.96
N ASP A 81 2.76 0.42 -15.85
CA ASP A 81 3.30 1.61 -15.19
C ASP A 81 3.65 1.33 -13.70
N VAL A 82 2.80 0.55 -13.02
CA VAL A 82 3.03 0.13 -11.63
C VAL A 82 4.23 -0.82 -11.55
N SER A 83 4.29 -1.82 -12.44
CA SER A 83 5.45 -2.72 -12.53
C SER A 83 6.75 -1.98 -12.79
N ASP A 84 6.79 -1.04 -13.73
CA ASP A 84 7.97 -0.25 -14.07
C ASP A 84 8.41 0.63 -12.88
N THR A 85 7.44 1.15 -12.13
CA THR A 85 7.71 1.91 -10.90
C THR A 85 8.35 1.02 -9.84
N VAL A 86 7.88 -0.21 -9.68
CA VAL A 86 8.48 -1.21 -8.77
C VAL A 86 9.91 -1.54 -9.20
N ASP A 87 10.15 -1.78 -10.49
CA ASP A 87 11.50 -2.04 -11.02
C ASP A 87 12.45 -0.87 -10.75
N GLN A 88 11.97 0.36 -10.92
CA GLN A 88 12.74 1.56 -10.62
C GLN A 88 13.05 1.69 -9.12
N LEU A 89 12.12 1.33 -8.24
CA LEU A 89 12.32 1.35 -6.78
C LEU A 89 13.29 0.27 -6.32
N LEU A 90 13.22 -0.92 -6.91
CA LEU A 90 14.13 -2.04 -6.65
C LEU A 90 15.55 -1.72 -7.16
N SER A 91 15.67 -1.10 -8.33
CA SER A 91 16.96 -0.68 -8.88
C SER A 91 17.66 0.39 -8.03
N LYS A 92 16.88 1.25 -7.34
CA LYS A 92 17.41 2.24 -6.39
C LYS A 92 17.74 1.66 -5.01
N ASN A 93 17.13 0.53 -4.64
CA ASN A 93 17.36 -0.16 -3.38
C ASN A 93 17.69 -1.63 -3.63
N PRO A 94 18.86 -1.94 -4.21
CA PRO A 94 19.30 -3.32 -4.35
C PRO A 94 19.64 -3.83 -2.94
N ALA A 95 18.67 -4.38 -2.24
CA ALA A 95 18.78 -4.80 -0.84
C ALA A 95 19.67 -6.06 -0.65
N GLY A 96 20.74 -6.19 -1.45
CA GLY A 96 21.59 -7.39 -1.50
C GLY A 96 20.87 -8.63 -2.04
N LEU A 97 19.77 -8.44 -2.77
CA LEU A 97 18.96 -9.53 -3.31
C LEU A 97 19.64 -10.16 -4.53
N THR A 98 19.52 -11.48 -4.65
CA THR A 98 19.84 -12.20 -5.89
C THR A 98 18.78 -11.89 -6.96
N GLU A 99 19.10 -12.14 -8.24
CA GLU A 99 18.18 -11.93 -9.37
C GLU A 99 16.81 -12.59 -9.15
N ASP A 100 16.82 -13.85 -8.68
CA ASP A 100 15.60 -14.60 -8.34
C ASP A 100 14.83 -13.98 -7.16
N GLY A 101 15.55 -13.42 -6.19
CA GLY A 101 14.97 -12.70 -5.07
C GLY A 101 14.30 -11.38 -5.48
N ILE A 102 14.88 -10.68 -6.45
CA ILE A 102 14.30 -9.45 -7.02
C ILE A 102 12.99 -9.77 -7.73
N GLN A 103 12.95 -10.82 -8.56
CA GLN A 103 11.72 -11.24 -9.24
C GLN A 103 10.62 -11.63 -8.26
N LEU A 104 10.98 -12.34 -7.19
CA LEU A 104 10.02 -12.74 -6.16
C LEU A 104 9.47 -11.54 -5.39
N VAL A 105 10.35 -10.60 -4.98
CA VAL A 105 9.94 -9.37 -4.30
C VAL A 105 9.02 -8.55 -5.20
N LYS A 106 9.35 -8.41 -6.48
CA LYS A 106 8.49 -7.74 -7.46
C LYS A 106 7.10 -8.38 -7.52
N ALA A 107 7.03 -9.71 -7.63
CA ALA A 107 5.76 -10.43 -7.68
C ALA A 107 4.92 -10.19 -6.41
N ARG A 108 5.55 -10.27 -5.23
CA ARG A 108 4.89 -9.99 -3.95
C ARG A 108 4.40 -8.54 -3.83
N VAL A 109 5.21 -7.58 -4.29
CA VAL A 109 4.83 -6.16 -4.27
C VAL A 109 3.63 -5.91 -5.17
N LEU A 110 3.60 -6.52 -6.36
CA LEU A 110 2.46 -6.41 -7.29
C LEU A 110 1.19 -7.06 -6.74
N ASP A 111 1.31 -8.23 -6.08
CA ASP A 111 0.20 -8.90 -5.41
C ASP A 111 -0.36 -8.03 -4.28
N THR A 112 0.52 -7.46 -3.46
CA THR A 112 0.15 -6.50 -2.39
C THR A 112 -0.51 -5.24 -2.95
N ALA A 113 0.03 -4.72 -4.06
CA ALA A 113 -0.52 -3.55 -4.75
C ALA A 113 -1.95 -3.80 -5.26
N GLN A 114 -2.24 -5.03 -5.71
CA GLN A 114 -3.59 -5.41 -6.13
C GLN A 114 -4.58 -5.45 -4.96
N GLY A 115 -4.13 -5.82 -3.76
CA GLY A 115 -4.94 -5.74 -2.55
C GLY A 115 -5.14 -4.32 -2.02
N PHE A 116 -4.19 -3.41 -2.30
CA PHE A 116 -4.19 -2.05 -1.76
C PHE A 116 -4.90 -1.02 -2.65
N PHE A 117 -4.69 -1.10 -3.96
CA PHE A 117 -5.24 -0.16 -4.92
C PHE A 117 -6.60 -0.61 -5.45
N GLU A 118 -7.49 0.35 -5.69
CA GLU A 118 -8.72 0.06 -6.41
C GLU A 118 -8.37 -0.28 -7.86
N THR A 119 -8.74 -1.48 -8.28
CA THR A 119 -8.60 -1.87 -9.68
C THR A 119 -9.81 -1.32 -10.43
N SER A 120 -9.55 -0.46 -11.41
CA SER A 120 -10.55 0.06 -12.33
C SER A 120 -10.17 -0.33 -13.74
N PHE A 121 -11.16 -0.58 -14.59
CA PHE A 121 -10.92 -0.83 -16.00
C PHE A 121 -10.97 0.50 -16.74
N THR A 122 -9.92 0.79 -17.51
CA THR A 122 -9.96 1.93 -18.44
C THR A 122 -10.92 1.62 -19.60
N SER A 123 -11.28 2.63 -20.39
CA SER A 123 -12.15 2.50 -21.58
C SER A 123 -11.69 1.43 -22.57
N ASN A 124 -10.39 1.10 -22.54
CA ASN A 124 -9.74 0.11 -23.40
C ASN A 124 -9.64 -1.29 -22.75
N GLN A 125 -10.42 -1.59 -21.70
CA GLN A 125 -10.37 -2.83 -20.92
C GLN A 125 -9.03 -3.16 -20.24
N ALA A 126 -8.05 -2.26 -20.26
CA ALA A 126 -6.80 -2.46 -19.52
C ALA A 126 -7.02 -2.27 -18.00
N GLU A 127 -6.49 -3.20 -17.21
CA GLU A 127 -6.45 -3.09 -15.74
C GLU A 127 -5.63 -1.87 -15.33
N ALA A 128 -6.25 -0.98 -14.57
CA ALA A 128 -5.62 0.23 -14.10
C ALA A 128 -5.85 0.43 -12.60
N PHE A 129 -4.77 0.68 -11.89
CA PHE A 129 -4.72 0.93 -10.48
C PHE A 129 -5.03 2.39 -10.18
N LYS A 130 -5.91 2.59 -9.21
CA LYS A 130 -6.28 3.89 -8.67
C LYS A 130 -5.98 3.90 -7.16
N CYS A 131 -5.35 4.98 -6.67
CA CYS A 131 -5.22 5.17 -5.22
C CYS A 131 -6.59 5.51 -4.62
N PRO A 132 -7.00 4.86 -3.51
CA PRO A 132 -8.24 5.21 -2.83
C PRO A 132 -8.27 6.69 -2.48
N GLU A 133 -9.41 7.35 -2.74
CA GLU A 133 -9.54 8.81 -2.62
C GLU A 133 -9.21 9.29 -1.20
N LEU A 134 -9.59 8.53 -0.17
CA LEU A 134 -9.24 8.78 1.23
C LEU A 134 -7.73 8.77 1.50
N VAL A 135 -6.98 7.89 0.84
CA VAL A 135 -5.52 7.77 1.03
C VAL A 135 -4.80 8.89 0.27
N ALA A 136 -5.27 9.21 -0.94
CA ALA A 136 -4.76 10.32 -1.73
C ALA A 136 -5.02 11.67 -1.07
N GLU A 137 -6.20 11.87 -0.46
CA GLU A 137 -6.51 13.07 0.33
C GLU A 137 -5.49 13.29 1.45
N CYS A 138 -5.08 12.22 2.11
CA CYS A 138 -4.11 12.29 3.22
C CYS A 138 -2.66 12.51 2.78
N HIS A 139 -2.34 12.26 1.52
CA HIS A 139 -1.03 12.58 0.93
C HIS A 139 -0.94 14.03 0.42
N MET A 140 -2.05 14.78 0.41
CA MET A 140 -2.01 16.18 0.01
C MET A 140 -1.25 17.05 1.01
N PRO A 141 -0.51 18.07 0.55
CA PRO A 141 0.04 19.08 1.44
C PRO A 141 -1.09 19.84 2.17
N LEU A 142 -0.86 20.17 3.44
CA LEU A 142 -1.86 20.79 4.32
C LEU A 142 -2.53 22.04 3.73
N THR A 143 -1.76 22.86 3.00
CA THR A 143 -2.26 24.06 2.33
C THR A 143 -3.31 23.74 1.26
N CYS A 144 -3.13 22.62 0.54
CA CYS A 144 -4.08 22.14 -0.44
C CYS A 144 -5.30 21.49 0.24
N GLN A 145 -5.12 20.71 1.31
CA GLN A 145 -6.25 20.15 2.05
C GLN A 145 -7.18 21.23 2.58
N VAL A 146 -6.62 22.30 3.15
CA VAL A 146 -7.38 23.45 3.64
C VAL A 146 -8.10 24.15 2.48
N ARG A 147 -7.41 24.41 1.36
CA ARG A 147 -8.04 25.03 0.17
C ARG A 147 -9.17 24.16 -0.40
N HIS A 148 -8.94 22.86 -0.51
CA HIS A 148 -9.93 21.89 -1.00
C HIS A 148 -11.15 21.87 -0.07
N TRP A 149 -10.94 21.80 1.25
CA TRP A 149 -12.01 21.89 2.24
C TRP A 149 -12.78 23.21 2.15
N ILE A 150 -12.09 24.35 2.00
CA ILE A 150 -12.71 25.67 1.85
C ILE A 150 -13.57 25.73 0.59
N SER A 151 -13.06 25.23 -0.54
CA SER A 151 -13.83 25.18 -1.79
C SER A 151 -15.07 24.29 -1.67
N ARG A 152 -14.96 23.16 -0.96
CA ARG A 152 -16.07 22.21 -0.76
C ARG A 152 -17.12 22.73 0.21
N ASN A 153 -16.73 23.61 1.13
CA ASN A 153 -17.61 24.22 2.14
C ASN A 153 -17.82 25.73 1.89
N ILE A 154 -17.76 26.17 0.64
CA ILE A 154 -17.78 27.60 0.29
C ILE A 154 -19.05 28.33 0.75
N ILE A 155 -20.19 27.62 0.79
CA ILE A 155 -21.46 28.14 1.33
C ILE A 155 -21.35 28.42 2.83
N PHE A 156 -20.68 27.54 3.58
CA PHE A 156 -20.47 27.68 5.02
C PHE A 156 -19.51 28.83 5.35
N VAL A 157 -18.46 28.99 4.53
CA VAL A 157 -17.50 30.08 4.66
C VAL A 157 -18.14 31.43 4.27
N ALA A 158 -18.85 31.48 3.14
CA ALA A 158 -19.50 32.70 2.66
C ALA A 158 -20.61 33.18 3.62
N SER A 159 -21.40 32.26 4.17
CA SER A 159 -22.42 32.61 5.17
C SER A 159 -21.79 33.19 6.45
N PHE A 160 -20.64 32.67 6.90
CA PHE A 160 -19.90 33.25 8.03
C PHE A 160 -19.37 34.65 7.73
N SER A 161 -18.81 34.87 6.54
CA SER A 161 -18.29 36.17 6.11
C SER A 161 -19.38 37.23 5.99
N ILE A 162 -20.57 36.86 5.49
CA ILE A 162 -21.71 37.78 5.37
C ILE A 162 -22.30 38.11 6.74
N LEU A 163 -22.39 37.15 7.66
CA LEU A 163 -22.89 37.35 9.03
C LEU A 163 -21.99 38.30 9.84
N HIS A 164 -20.67 38.26 9.62
CA HIS A 164 -19.71 39.13 10.30
C HIS A 164 -19.70 40.57 9.74
N CYS A 165 -20.07 40.76 8.47
CA CYS A 165 -20.16 42.08 7.84
C CYS A 165 -21.48 42.83 8.14
N SER A 166 -22.51 42.15 8.65
CA SER A 166 -23.84 42.72 8.85
C SER A 166 -24.13 43.24 10.27
N GLY A 167 -23.10 43.39 11.12
CA GLY A 167 -23.13 44.41 12.16
C GLY A 167 -23.75 44.05 13.51
N ASP A 168 -23.54 42.82 14.02
CA ASP A 168 -23.66 42.57 15.45
C ASP A 168 -22.38 41.93 15.99
N CYS A 169 -21.56 42.77 16.63
CA CYS A 169 -20.44 42.36 17.48
C CYS A 169 -20.98 41.66 18.75
N ALA A 170 -21.57 40.47 18.60
CA ALA A 170 -21.67 39.54 19.71
C ALA A 170 -20.31 38.84 19.87
N PRO A 171 -19.75 38.70 21.09
CA PRO A 171 -18.50 37.99 21.30
C PRO A 171 -18.73 36.49 21.06
N PHE A 172 -18.62 36.09 19.80
CA PHE A 172 -19.02 34.76 19.36
C PHE A 172 -17.89 33.78 19.67
N THR A 173 -18.06 33.04 20.75
CA THR A 173 -17.24 31.91 21.20
C THR A 173 -17.30 30.68 20.25
N ARG A 174 -17.28 30.88 18.92
CA ARG A 174 -17.41 29.82 17.90
C ARG A 174 -16.14 29.49 17.10
N ASP A 175 -14.99 30.07 17.45
CA ASP A 175 -13.69 29.67 16.86
C ASP A 175 -13.40 28.17 17.08
N LYS A 176 -13.91 27.61 18.18
CA LYS A 176 -13.72 26.19 18.52
C LYS A 176 -14.38 25.23 17.53
N HIS A 177 -15.52 25.55 16.92
CA HIS A 177 -16.23 24.56 16.09
C HIS A 177 -15.53 24.32 14.74
N TYR A 178 -15.05 25.39 14.12
CA TYR A 178 -14.23 25.34 12.90
C TYR A 178 -12.93 24.57 13.15
N GLN A 179 -12.22 24.89 14.23
CA GLN A 179 -11.01 24.19 14.63
C GLN A 179 -11.27 22.72 14.99
N ILE A 180 -12.43 22.37 15.57
CA ILE A 180 -12.81 20.99 15.87
C ILE A 180 -13.10 20.20 14.60
N GLU A 181 -13.83 20.76 13.63
CA GLU A 181 -14.13 20.07 12.36
C GLU A 181 -12.89 19.91 11.49
N LEU A 182 -12.04 20.94 11.41
CA LEU A 182 -10.72 20.81 10.78
C LEU A 182 -9.85 19.77 11.49
N ARG A 183 -9.83 19.76 12.82
CA ARG A 183 -9.08 18.76 13.59
C ARG A 183 -9.64 17.35 13.39
N LYS A 184 -10.96 17.18 13.30
CA LYS A 184 -11.59 15.89 12.97
C LYS A 184 -11.23 15.44 11.55
N TYR A 185 -11.24 16.35 10.59
CA TYR A 185 -10.84 16.09 9.20
C TYR A 185 -9.36 15.70 9.12
N MET A 186 -8.45 16.45 9.73
CA MET A 186 -7.03 16.11 9.77
C MET A 186 -6.76 14.82 10.56
N ASN A 187 -7.50 14.54 11.64
CA ASN A 187 -7.41 13.28 12.38
C ASN A 187 -7.95 12.07 11.58
N ARG A 188 -8.80 12.28 10.58
CA ARG A 188 -9.26 11.22 9.67
C ARG A 188 -8.11 10.67 8.84
N CYS A 189 -7.04 11.44 8.65
CA CYS A 189 -5.81 11.02 7.98
C CYS A 189 -4.78 10.34 8.89
N VAL A 190 -4.87 10.54 10.21
CA VAL A 190 -3.95 9.90 11.17
C VAL A 190 -4.34 8.45 11.46
N LYS A 191 -5.63 8.10 11.37
CA LYS A 191 -6.14 6.74 11.61
C LYS A 191 -5.72 5.69 10.57
N PRO A 192 -5.79 5.93 9.24
CA PRO A 192 -5.34 4.96 8.25
C PRO A 192 -3.82 4.77 8.28
N LEU A 193 -3.04 5.80 8.66
CA LEU A 193 -1.58 5.68 8.86
C LEU A 193 -1.19 4.71 9.99
N LYS A 194 -2.06 4.55 11.00
CA LYS A 194 -1.83 3.69 12.17
C LYS A 194 -2.23 2.23 11.96
N ILE A 195 -2.97 1.93 10.90
CA ILE A 195 -3.31 0.56 10.50
C ILE A 195 -2.19 -0.01 9.58
N MET A 196 -1.27 0.85 9.12
CA MET A 196 -0.14 0.54 8.24
C MET A 196 1.21 0.33 8.96
N LEU A 197 1.25 0.48 10.30
CA LEU A 197 2.48 0.46 11.09
C LEU A 197 2.50 -0.71 12.07
#